data_AF-A0A2M8PA12-F1
#
_entry.id   AF-A0A2M8PA12-F1
#
_cell.length_a   1.000
_cell.length_b   1.000
_cell.length_c   1.000
_cell.angle_alpha   90.00
_cell.angle_beta   90.00
_cell.angle_gamma   90.00
#
_symmetry.space_group_name_H-M   'P 1'
#
loop_
_entity.id
_entity.type
_entity.pdbx_description
1 polymer ?
#
loop_
_entity_poly.entity_id
_entity_poly.type
_entity_poly.pdbx_seq_one_letter_code
_entity_poly.pdbx_strand_id
1 'polypeptide(L)' 'EERYEHALTLLLRAAEEDPSRQDLHRHIMSLYADLGRRSEAASHYNTMRDWLEQKGIDIEPETEQLYTQLMNS' A
#
# COMPACT_ATOMS: atom_id res chain seq x y z
N GLU A 1 -3.13 6.75 17.49
CA GLU A 1 -4.09 5.99 16.65
C GLU A 1 -4.94 6.91 15.78
N GLU A 2 -5.70 7.87 16.31
CA GLU A 2 -6.58 8.74 15.49
C GLU A 2 -5.88 9.47 14.33
N ARG A 3 -4.65 9.94 14.53
CA ARG A 3 -3.85 10.58 13.46
C ARG A 3 -3.49 9.61 12.33
N TYR A 4 -3.23 8.34 12.65
CA TYR A 4 -2.89 7.32 11.65
C TYR A 4 -4.11 6.90 10.84
N GLU A 5 -5.28 6.75 11.49
CA GLU A 5 -6.53 6.46 10.79
C GLU A 5 -6.98 7.62 9.87
N HIS A 6 -6.78 8.87 10.31
CA HIS A 6 -7.04 10.04 9.47
C HIS A 6 -6.08 10.10 8.27
N ALA A 7 -4.78 9.88 8.49
CA ALA A 7 -3.79 9.83 7.42
C ALA A 7 -4.10 8.70 6.42
N LEU A 8 -4.46 7.51 6.91
CA LEU A 8 -4.86 6.37 6.10
C LEU A 8 -6.06 6.71 5.21
N THR A 9 -7.07 7.38 5.76
CA THR A 9 -8.26 7.80 4.99
C THR A 9 -7.89 8.74 3.84
N LEU A 10 -6.99 9.71 4.08
CA LEU A 10 -6.54 10.65 3.06
C LEU A 10 -5.70 9.98 1.97
N LEU A 11 -4.80 9.08 2.38
CA LEU A 11 -3.95 8.34 1.44
C LEU A 11 -4.76 7.39 0.57
N LEU A 12 -5.75 6.69 1.14
CA LEU A 12 -6.64 5.81 0.37
C LEU A 12 -7.36 6.58 -0.74
N ARG A 13 -7.92 7.76 -0.43
CA ARG A 13 -8.56 8.61 -1.43
C ARG A 13 -7.57 9.07 -2.51
N ALA A 14 -6.35 9.44 -2.12
CA ALA A 14 -5.33 9.85 -3.08
C ALA A 14 -4.92 8.70 -4.02
N ALA A 15 -4.82 7.48 -3.49
CA ALA A 15 -4.52 6.28 -4.28
C ALA A 15 -5.70 5.85 -5.19
N GLU A 16 -6.94 6.17 -4.81
CA GLU A 16 -8.11 5.97 -5.69
C GLU A 16 -8.12 6.94 -6.88
N GLU A 17 -7.68 8.19 -6.68
CA GLU A 17 -7.58 9.19 -7.75
C GLU A 17 -6.46 8.86 -8.76
N ASP A 18 -5.32 8.37 -8.28
CA ASP A 18 -4.22 7.89 -9.13
C ASP A 18 -3.63 6.57 -8.62
N PRO A 19 -4.19 5.42 -9.05
CA PRO A 19 -3.72 4.10 -8.62
C PRO A 19 -2.34 3.70 -9.16
N SER A 20 -1.73 4.51 -10.03
CA SER A 20 -0.36 4.26 -10.52
C SER A 20 0.71 4.73 -9.54
N ARG A 21 0.33 5.54 -8.54
CA ARG A 21 1.21 6.12 -7.52
C ARG A 21 1.61 5.09 -6.46
N GLN A 22 2.58 4.25 -6.79
CA GLN A 22 3.10 3.21 -5.90
C GLN A 22 3.67 3.76 -4.58
N ASP A 23 4.14 5.00 -4.55
CA ASP A 23 4.55 5.68 -3.34
C ASP A 23 3.39 5.86 -2.34
N LEU A 24 2.17 6.12 -2.81
CA LEU A 24 0.98 6.19 -1.94
C LEU A 24 0.64 4.83 -1.36
N HIS A 25 0.68 3.78 -2.19
CA HIS A 25 0.47 2.40 -1.75
C HIS A 25 1.50 1.97 -0.69
N ARG A 26 2.77 2.36 -0.85
CA ARG A 26 3.80 2.12 0.17
C ARG A 26 3.45 2.78 1.51
N HIS A 27 3.06 4.06 1.51
CA HIS A 27 2.66 4.74 2.74
C HIS A 27 1.44 4.08 3.41
N ILE A 28 0.45 3.66 2.61
CA ILE A 28 -0.73 2.94 3.11
C ILE A 28 -0.33 1.63 3.78
N MET A 29 0.51 0.82 3.14
CA MET A 29 1.00 -0.44 3.70
C MET A 29 1.80 -0.24 4.99
N SER A 30 2.67 0.76 5.05
CA SER A 30 3.40 1.11 6.27
C SER A 30 2.46 1.50 7.40
N LEU A 31 1.44 2.32 7.13
CA LEU A 31 0.45 2.71 8.14
C LEU A 31 -0.36 1.52 8.65
N TYR A 32 -0.77 0.61 7.76
CA TYR A 32 -1.41 -0.64 8.18
C TYR A 32 -0.50 -1.44 9.10
N ALA A 33 0.79 -1.57 8.79
CA ALA A 33 1.73 -2.29 9.63
C ALA A 33 1.95 -1.62 11.00
N ASP A 34 2.07 -0.29 11.05
CA ASP A 34 2.20 0.48 12.29
C ASP A 34 0.97 0.35 13.20
N LEU A 35 -0.20 0.10 12.62
CA LEU A 35 -1.46 -0.19 13.32
C LEU A 35 -1.62 -1.68 13.67
N GLY A 36 -0.64 -2.54 13.37
CA GLY A 36 -0.73 -3.99 13.56
C GLY A 36 -1.64 -4.73 12.57
N ARG A 37 -2.12 -4.04 11.53
CA ARG A 37 -3.09 -4.51 10.52
C ARG A 37 -2.37 -5.13 9.30
N ARG A 38 -1.45 -6.06 9.53
CA ARG A 38 -0.60 -6.64 8.46
C ARG A 38 -1.39 -7.39 7.38
N SER A 39 -2.51 -8.02 7.73
CA SER A 39 -3.40 -8.65 6.74
C SER A 39 -3.99 -7.64 5.76
N GLU A 40 -4.27 -6.42 6.20
CA GLU A 40 -4.79 -5.35 5.36
C GLU A 40 -3.69 -4.75 4.47
N ALA A 41 -2.45 -4.62 4.98
CA ALA A 41 -1.30 -4.31 4.13
C ALA A 41 -1.15 -5.32 2.98
N ALA A 42 -1.27 -6.63 3.27
CA ALA A 42 -1.16 -7.68 2.25
C ALA A 42 -2.33 -7.65 1.24
N SER A 43 -3.56 -7.46 1.71
CA SER A 43 -4.72 -7.30 0.82
C SER A 43 -4.58 -6.06 -0.08
N HIS A 44 -4.07 -4.97 0.47
CA HIS A 44 -3.84 -3.73 -0.27
C HIS A 44 -2.78 -3.90 -1.35
N TYR A 45 -1.64 -4.51 -1.02
CA TYR A 45 -0.59 -4.85 -2.00
C TYR A 45 -1.11 -5.71 -3.14
N ASN A 46 -1.84 -6.80 -2.83
CA ASN A 46 -2.38 -7.69 -3.87
C ASN A 46 -3.35 -6.94 -4.80
N THR A 47 -4.21 -6.08 -4.24
CA THR A 47 -5.15 -5.27 -5.05
C THR A 47 -4.41 -4.32 -5.98
N MET A 48 -3.39 -3.62 -5.48
CA MET A 48 -2.54 -2.74 -6.29
C MET A 48 -1.81 -3.52 -7.38
N ARG A 49 -1.18 -4.65 -7.02
CA ARG A 49 -0.44 -5.51 -7.95
C ARG A 49 -1.34 -5.96 -9.10
N ASP A 50 -2.51 -6.50 -8.78
CA ASP A 50 -3.45 -7.01 -9.79
C ASP A 50 -3.95 -5.88 -10.70
N TRP A 51 -4.09 -4.65 -10.19
CA TRP A 51 -4.41 -3.48 -11.01
C TRP A 51 -3.26 -3.07 -11.92
N LEU A 52 -2.02 -3.00 -11.41
CA LEU A 52 -0.83 -2.64 -12.18
C LEU A 52 -0.56 -3.64 -13.30
N GLU A 53 -0.69 -4.94 -13.00
CA GLU A 53 -0.58 -6.01 -13.99
C GLU A 53 -1.60 -5.86 -15.13
N GLN A 54 -2.86 -5.57 -14.80
CA GLN A 54 -3.90 -5.29 -15.80
C GLN A 54 -3.61 -4.06 -16.66
N LYS A 55 -2.82 -3.11 -16.15
CA LYS A 55 -2.39 -1.91 -16.89
C LYS A 55 -1.04 -2.08 -17.61
N GLY A 56 -0.36 -3.22 -17.43
CA GLY A 56 0.99 -3.44 -17.94
C GLY A 56 2.02 -2.48 -17.34
N ILE A 57 1.82 -2.07 -16.08
CA ILE A 57 2.74 -1.22 -15.33
C ILE A 57 3.58 -2.11 -14.42
N ASP A 58 4.89 -1.95 -14.48
CA ASP A 58 5.81 -2.69 -13.62
C ASP A 58 5.75 -2.18 -12.17
N ILE A 59 5.90 -3.10 -11.22
CA ILE A 59 5.98 -2.77 -9.81
C ILE A 59 7.39 -2.23 -9.51
N GLU A 60 7.45 -1.10 -8.83
CA GLU A 60 8.70 -0.49 -8.39
C GLU A 60 9.42 -1.43 -7.40
N PRO A 61 10.74 -1.62 -7.53
CA PRO A 61 11.51 -2.46 -6.62
C PRO A 61 11.35 -2.09 -5.15
N GLU A 62 11.20 -0.81 -4.84
CA GLU A 62 10.97 -0.28 -3.50
C GLU A 62 9.63 -0.76 -2.91
N THR A 63 8.61 -0.96 -3.76
CA THR A 63 7.30 -1.48 -3.35
C THR A 63 7.39 -2.96 -2.98
N GLU A 64 8.07 -3.75 -3.82
CA GLU A 64 8.33 -5.18 -3.55
C GLU A 64 9.15 -5.39 -2.27
N GLN A 65 10.19 -4.57 -2.10
CA GLN A 65 11.05 -4.61 -0.92
C GLN A 65 10.27 -4.29 0.35
N LEU A 66 9.46 -3.24 0.34
CA LEU A 66 8.61 -2.90 1.49
C LEU A 66 7.65 -4.04 1.82
N TYR A 67 6.93 -4.57 0.82
CA TYR A 67 5.99 -5.66 1.06
C TYR A 67 6.69 -6.88 1.69
N THR A 68 7.85 -7.26 1.17
CA THR A 68 8.66 -8.36 1.70
C THR A 68 9.10 -8.08 3.15
N GLN A 69 9.50 -6.85 3.48
CA GLN A 69 9.85 -6.45 4.84
C GLN A 69 8.65 -6.57 5.79
N LEU A 70 7.48 -6.11 5.38
CA LEU A 70 6.27 -6.14 6.19
C LEU A 70 5.79 -7.57 6.49
N MET A 71 5.97 -8.50 5.55
CA MET A 71 5.55 -9.91 5.72
C MET A 71 6.52 -10.75 6.55
N ASN A 72 7.78 -10.34 6.63
CA ASN A 72 8.82 -11.05 7.39
C ASN A 72 9.11 -10.44 8.77
N SER A 73 8.47 -9.32 9.11
CA SER A 73 8.62 -8.61 10.38
C SER A 73 7.79 -9.23 11.50
#